data_AF-A0A248TKQ1-F1
#
_entry.id   AF-A0A248TKQ1-F1
#
_cell.length_a   1.000
_cell.length_b   1.000
_cell.length_c   1.000
_cell.angle_alpha   90.00
_cell.angle_beta   90.00
_cell.angle_gamma   90.00
#
_symmetry.space_group_name_H-M   'P 1'
#
loop_
_entity.id
_entity.type
_entity.pdbx_description
1 polymer ?
#
loop_
_entity_poly.entity_id
_entity_poly.type
_entity_poly.pdbx_seq_one_letter_code
_entity_poly.pdbx_strand_id
1 'polypeptide(L)'
;MKTKVYLAAFGMLLSLSACSPIEDTKNTLAYVNDVEDYMNEITQFANEFPEQAEQAITDENVAASLEKNVEDLQNAIDTIENTEAPELIDSLHAELVQQNEALSTHLVKLEEGLEKGTLSEAFIEDQEFMQTIKDITSIYNEIENLGE
;
A
#
# COMPACT_ATOMS: atom_id res chain seq x y z
N MET A 1 42.92 52.76 -28.76
CA MET A 1 42.05 51.61 -29.10
C MET A 1 42.91 50.38 -29.27
N LYS A 2 42.86 49.43 -28.33
CA LYS A 2 43.41 48.08 -28.51
C LYS A 2 42.44 47.11 -27.83
N THR A 3 42.03 46.13 -28.61
CA THR A 3 40.82 45.31 -28.48
C THR A 3 40.95 44.28 -27.36
N LYS A 4 39.87 44.07 -26.60
CA LYS A 4 39.76 43.10 -25.50
C LYS A 4 39.75 41.68 -26.07
N VAL A 5 40.62 40.80 -25.57
CA VAL A 5 40.56 39.36 -25.82
C VAL A 5 40.27 38.70 -24.47
N TYR A 6 39.02 38.27 -24.27
CA TYR A 6 38.65 37.33 -23.21
C TYR A 6 38.28 36.02 -23.90
N LEU A 7 39.24 35.09 -23.93
CA LEU A 7 38.97 33.69 -24.24
C LEU A 7 39.27 32.89 -22.96
N ALA A 8 38.26 32.78 -22.11
CA ALA A 8 38.27 31.87 -20.97
C ALA A 8 37.52 30.61 -21.40
N ALA A 9 38.26 29.63 -21.93
CA ALA A 9 37.77 28.29 -22.18
C ALA A 9 38.65 27.33 -21.36
N PHE A 10 38.26 27.10 -20.11
CA PHE A 10 38.73 25.94 -19.34
C PHE A 10 37.77 25.70 -18.16
N GLY A 11 36.72 24.93 -18.42
CA GLY A 11 35.86 24.35 -17.41
C GLY A 11 35.73 22.88 -17.73
N MET A 12 36.71 22.12 -17.24
CA MET A 12 36.83 20.68 -17.37
C MET A 12 35.52 20.03 -16.87
N LEU A 13 35.01 19.10 -17.68
CA LEU A 13 34.17 18.00 -17.25
C LEU A 13 34.75 17.35 -15.97
N LEU A 14 33.92 16.62 -15.22
CA LEU A 14 34.16 15.95 -13.92
C LEU A 14 33.66 16.81 -12.75
N SER A 15 32.45 16.60 -12.24
CA SER A 15 32.01 15.33 -11.67
C SER A 15 30.61 14.93 -12.16
N LEU A 16 30.55 13.82 -12.90
CA LEU A 16 29.41 12.92 -12.79
C LEU A 16 29.35 12.55 -11.31
N SER A 17 28.41 13.13 -10.57
CA SER A 17 27.94 12.54 -9.33
C SER A 17 27.33 11.20 -9.72
N ALA A 18 28.15 10.16 -9.72
CA ALA A 18 27.69 8.79 -9.73
C ALA A 18 26.78 8.66 -8.51
N CYS A 19 25.46 8.59 -8.73
CA CYS A 19 24.55 8.07 -7.71
C CYS A 19 25.10 6.70 -7.32
N SER A 20 25.53 6.59 -6.07
CA SER A 20 26.01 5.32 -5.55
C SER A 20 24.78 4.43 -5.37
N PRO A 21 24.72 3.21 -5.94
CA PRO A 21 23.58 2.28 -5.76
C PRO A 21 23.37 1.81 -4.32
N ILE A 22 24.23 2.22 -3.39
CA ILE A 22 24.24 1.80 -1.98
C ILE A 22 23.14 2.51 -1.18
N GLU A 23 22.69 3.69 -1.61
CA GLU A 23 21.58 4.40 -0.96
C GLU A 23 20.23 3.88 -1.45
N ASP A 24 20.10 3.61 -2.75
CA ASP A 24 18.88 3.06 -3.37
C ASP A 24 18.53 1.67 -2.82
N THR A 25 19.52 0.79 -2.62
CA THR A 25 19.30 -0.57 -2.08
C THR A 25 18.80 -0.60 -0.64
N LYS A 26 19.23 0.36 0.21
CA LYS A 26 18.71 0.48 1.58
C LYS A 26 17.25 0.97 1.59
N ASN A 27 16.89 1.84 0.65
CA ASN A 27 15.53 2.33 0.51
C ASN A 27 14.59 1.23 -0.02
N THR A 28 15.07 0.37 -0.92
CA THR A 28 14.31 -0.81 -1.38
C THR A 28 13.99 -1.78 -0.25
N LEU A 29 14.98 -2.17 0.56
CA LEU A 29 14.72 -3.09 1.68
C LEU A 29 13.78 -2.48 2.74
N ALA A 30 13.93 -1.19 3.04
CA ALA A 30 13.03 -0.51 3.97
C ALA A 30 11.59 -0.52 3.46
N TYR A 31 11.39 -0.15 2.19
CA TYR A 31 10.08 -0.17 1.56
C TYR A 31 9.45 -1.57 1.57
N VAL A 32 10.22 -2.62 1.25
CA VAL A 32 9.72 -4.00 1.26
C VAL A 32 9.25 -4.41 2.66
N ASN A 33 9.98 -4.04 3.72
CA ASN A 33 9.53 -4.30 5.10
C ASN A 33 8.25 -3.53 5.44
N ASP A 34 8.12 -2.27 5.01
CA ASP A 34 6.89 -1.48 5.24
C ASP A 34 5.68 -2.16 4.58
N VAL A 35 5.85 -2.64 3.34
CA VAL A 35 4.79 -3.39 2.64
C VAL A 35 4.54 -4.76 3.29
N GLU A 36 5.57 -5.45 3.82
CA GLU A 36 5.40 -6.69 4.59
C GLU A 36 4.53 -6.47 5.85
N ASP A 37 4.80 -5.41 6.60
CA ASP A 37 3.99 -5.03 7.77
C ASP A 37 2.53 -4.77 7.36
N TYR A 38 2.30 -4.02 6.28
CA TYR A 38 0.96 -3.84 5.70
C TYR A 38 0.31 -5.16 5.27
N MET A 39 1.08 -6.05 4.67
CA MET A 39 0.57 -7.33 4.17
C MET A 39 0.16 -8.27 5.32
N ASN A 40 0.81 -8.15 6.47
CA ASN A 40 0.41 -8.84 7.70
C ASN A 40 -0.98 -8.38 8.16
N GLU A 41 -1.27 -7.08 8.12
CA GLU A 41 -2.59 -6.52 8.49
C GLU A 41 -3.69 -7.02 7.53
N ILE A 42 -3.46 -6.97 6.22
CA ILE A 42 -4.39 -7.51 5.22
C ILE A 42 -4.64 -9.00 5.47
N THR A 43 -3.58 -9.77 5.72
CA THR A 43 -3.68 -11.22 5.92
C THR A 43 -4.46 -11.54 7.19
N GLN A 44 -4.20 -10.81 8.28
CA GLN A 44 -4.95 -10.95 9.52
C GLN A 44 -6.43 -10.64 9.29
N PHE A 45 -6.73 -9.50 8.67
CA PHE A 45 -8.08 -9.10 8.35
C PHE A 45 -8.79 -10.17 7.50
N ALA A 46 -8.17 -10.62 6.41
CA ALA A 46 -8.77 -11.59 5.49
C ALA A 46 -9.07 -12.95 6.16
N ASN A 47 -8.24 -13.35 7.14
CA ASN A 47 -8.44 -14.60 7.88
C ASN A 47 -9.57 -14.49 8.91
N GLU A 48 -9.68 -13.36 9.59
CA GLU A 48 -10.67 -13.14 10.65
C GLU A 48 -12.04 -12.70 10.11
N PHE A 49 -12.04 -11.99 8.97
CA PHE A 49 -13.22 -11.32 8.43
C PHE A 49 -14.44 -12.22 8.25
N PRO A 50 -14.37 -13.42 7.63
CA PRO A 50 -15.57 -14.22 7.40
C PRO A 50 -16.33 -14.59 8.68
N GLU A 51 -15.60 -15.03 9.72
CA GLU A 51 -16.20 -15.41 11.00
C GLU A 51 -16.67 -14.17 11.78
N GLN A 52 -15.86 -13.11 11.82
CA GLN A 52 -16.23 -11.86 12.50
C GLN A 52 -17.47 -11.22 11.87
N ALA A 53 -17.56 -11.21 10.55
CA ALA A 53 -18.69 -10.62 9.83
C ALA A 53 -19.99 -11.41 10.05
N GLU A 54 -19.95 -12.75 10.09
CA GLU A 54 -21.12 -13.57 10.40
C GLU A 54 -21.62 -13.30 11.83
N GLN A 55 -20.72 -13.23 12.79
CA GLN A 55 -21.05 -12.98 14.20
C GLN A 55 -21.55 -11.55 14.42
N ALA A 56 -20.97 -10.56 13.74
CA ALA A 56 -21.33 -9.15 13.83
C ALA A 56 -22.80 -8.86 13.45
N ILE A 57 -23.47 -9.75 12.69
CA ILE A 57 -24.90 -9.62 12.36
C ILE A 57 -25.76 -9.69 13.64
N THR A 58 -25.31 -10.41 14.67
CA THR A 58 -26.12 -10.69 15.87
C THR A 58 -25.45 -10.30 17.19
N ASP A 59 -24.16 -10.00 17.20
CA ASP A 59 -23.40 -9.58 18.37
C ASP A 59 -22.80 -8.18 18.16
N GLU A 60 -23.33 -7.20 18.88
CA GLU A 60 -22.88 -5.80 18.83
C GLU A 60 -21.41 -5.63 19.26
N ASN A 61 -20.88 -6.49 20.14
CA ASN A 61 -19.48 -6.39 20.54
C ASN A 61 -18.55 -6.86 19.42
N VAL A 62 -18.97 -7.89 18.67
CA VAL A 62 -18.22 -8.36 17.51
C VAL A 62 -18.31 -7.34 16.38
N ALA A 63 -19.48 -6.71 16.18
CA ALA A 63 -19.62 -5.62 15.23
C ALA A 63 -18.67 -4.44 15.54
N ALA A 64 -18.59 -4.00 16.79
CA ALA A 64 -17.66 -2.94 17.20
C ALA A 64 -16.18 -3.34 17.06
N SER A 65 -15.86 -4.62 17.29
CA SER A 65 -14.51 -5.13 17.06
C SER A 65 -14.16 -5.15 15.57
N LEU A 66 -15.11 -5.55 14.72
CA LEU A 66 -14.90 -5.58 13.27
C LEU A 66 -14.78 -4.16 12.70
N GLU A 67 -15.58 -3.21 13.18
CA GLU A 67 -15.45 -1.79 12.83
C GLU A 67 -14.04 -1.28 13.15
N LYS A 68 -13.50 -1.64 14.33
CA LYS A 68 -12.13 -1.27 14.69
C LYS A 68 -11.08 -1.86 13.75
N ASN A 69 -11.23 -3.12 13.38
CA ASN A 69 -10.33 -3.79 12.42
C ASN A 69 -10.40 -3.13 11.03
N VAL A 70 -11.59 -2.66 10.61
CA VAL A 70 -11.77 -1.91 9.37
C VAL A 70 -11.04 -0.57 9.42
N GLU A 71 -11.19 0.20 10.50
CA GLU A 71 -10.45 1.45 10.70
C GLU A 71 -8.93 1.23 10.68
N ASP A 72 -8.44 0.20 11.37
CA ASP A 72 -7.01 -0.09 11.45
C ASP A 72 -6.45 -0.44 10.07
N LEU A 73 -7.18 -1.22 9.27
CA LEU A 73 -6.80 -1.52 7.90
C LEU A 73 -6.83 -0.29 6.98
N GLN A 74 -7.84 0.58 7.10
CA GLN A 74 -7.88 1.87 6.38
C GLN A 74 -6.64 2.73 6.70
N ASN A 75 -6.23 2.80 7.97
CA ASN A 75 -5.03 3.53 8.36
C ASN A 75 -3.74 2.91 7.78
N ALA A 76 -3.69 1.58 7.69
CA ALA A 76 -2.56 0.86 7.09
C ALA A 76 -2.49 1.12 5.57
N ILE A 77 -3.63 1.15 4.88
CA ILE A 77 -3.75 1.55 3.48
C ILE A 77 -3.20 2.97 3.28
N ASP A 78 -3.71 3.94 4.05
CA ASP A 78 -3.26 5.34 3.97
C ASP A 78 -1.75 5.47 4.19
N THR A 79 -1.19 4.68 5.10
CA THR A 79 0.25 4.67 5.37
C THR A 79 1.03 4.25 4.13
N ILE A 80 0.67 3.14 3.50
CA ILE A 80 1.36 2.64 2.30
C ILE A 80 1.18 3.60 1.12
N GLU A 81 -0.01 4.13 0.88
CA GLU A 81 -0.26 5.07 -0.22
C GLU A 81 0.60 6.34 -0.15
N ASN A 82 1.00 6.74 1.06
CA ASN A 82 1.84 7.92 1.29
C ASN A 82 3.33 7.58 1.45
N THR A 83 3.72 6.31 1.35
CA THR A 83 5.12 5.87 1.40
C THR A 83 5.79 6.08 0.05
N GLU A 84 6.93 6.77 0.04
CA GLU A 84 7.70 6.99 -1.19
C GLU A 84 8.33 5.67 -1.67
N ALA A 85 7.86 5.16 -2.80
CA ALA A 85 8.41 3.96 -3.41
C ALA A 85 9.76 4.25 -4.12
N PRO A 86 10.75 3.34 -4.02
CA PRO A 86 11.95 3.40 -4.84
C PRO A 86 11.61 3.30 -6.34
N GLU A 87 12.44 3.90 -7.21
CA GLU A 87 12.23 3.91 -8.67
C GLU A 87 12.06 2.50 -9.26
N LEU A 88 12.71 1.49 -8.68
CA LEU A 88 12.58 0.09 -9.11
C LEU A 88 11.17 -0.50 -8.89
N ILE A 89 10.44 -0.01 -7.88
CA ILE A 89 9.16 -0.54 -7.41
C ILE A 89 7.99 0.40 -7.75
N ASP A 90 8.24 1.63 -8.17
CA ASP A 90 7.24 2.68 -8.44
C ASP A 90 6.01 2.19 -9.25
N SER A 91 6.22 1.35 -10.28
CA SER A 91 5.10 0.80 -11.05
C SER A 91 4.23 -0.16 -10.23
N LEU A 92 4.84 -1.04 -9.44
CA LEU A 92 4.10 -1.97 -8.58
C LEU A 92 3.46 -1.25 -7.40
N HIS A 93 4.10 -0.21 -6.86
CA HIS A 93 3.49 0.67 -5.88
C HIS A 93 2.24 1.35 -6.45
N ALA A 94 2.29 1.89 -7.67
CA ALA A 94 1.13 2.49 -8.31
C ALA A 94 -0.02 1.49 -8.52
N GLU A 95 0.29 0.24 -8.87
CA GLU A 95 -0.71 -0.84 -8.94
C GLU A 95 -1.27 -1.20 -7.55
N LEU A 96 -0.43 -1.22 -6.52
CA LEU A 96 -0.84 -1.45 -5.13
C LEU A 96 -1.81 -0.35 -4.66
N VAL A 97 -1.47 0.92 -4.90
CA VAL A 97 -2.33 2.08 -4.60
C VAL A 97 -3.69 1.93 -5.30
N GLN A 98 -3.71 1.53 -6.58
CA GLN A 98 -4.96 1.33 -7.29
C GLN A 98 -5.83 0.24 -6.65
N GLN A 99 -5.24 -0.87 -6.20
CA GLN A 99 -5.99 -1.92 -5.52
C GLN A 99 -6.40 -1.51 -4.10
N ASN A 100 -5.60 -0.69 -3.43
CA ASN A 100 -5.94 -0.10 -2.13
C ASN A 100 -7.15 0.84 -2.24
N GLU A 101 -7.26 1.66 -3.29
CA GLU A 101 -8.44 2.49 -3.54
C GLU A 101 -9.71 1.62 -3.71
N ALA A 102 -9.59 0.49 -4.41
CA ALA A 102 -10.67 -0.47 -4.55
C ALA A 102 -11.03 -1.11 -3.20
N LEU A 103 -10.03 -1.53 -2.43
CA LEU A 103 -10.21 -2.12 -1.10
C LEU A 103 -10.90 -1.14 -0.14
N SER A 104 -10.42 0.09 -0.07
CA SER A 104 -11.01 1.19 0.71
C SER A 104 -12.48 1.42 0.35
N THR A 105 -12.84 1.30 -0.94
CA THR A 105 -14.24 1.39 -1.37
C THR A 105 -15.11 0.28 -0.78
N HIS A 106 -14.59 -0.95 -0.65
CA HIS A 106 -15.30 -2.03 0.01
C HIS A 106 -15.35 -1.83 1.54
N LEU A 107 -14.25 -1.40 2.15
CA LEU A 107 -14.16 -1.14 3.60
C LEU A 107 -15.13 -0.05 4.05
N VAL A 108 -15.29 1.04 3.29
CA VAL A 108 -16.29 2.08 3.58
C VAL A 108 -17.71 1.52 3.55
N LYS A 109 -18.04 0.64 2.58
CA LYS A 109 -19.37 0.03 2.55
C LYS A 109 -19.59 -0.93 3.72
N LEU A 110 -18.54 -1.60 4.18
CA LEU A 110 -18.56 -2.50 5.32
C LEU A 110 -18.85 -1.71 6.60
N GLU A 111 -18.08 -0.64 6.82
CA GLU A 111 -18.22 0.30 7.93
C GLU A 111 -19.65 0.86 7.96
N GLU A 112 -20.15 1.39 6.84
CA GLU A 112 -21.54 1.86 6.76
C GLU A 112 -22.57 0.76 7.10
N GLY A 113 -22.30 -0.48 6.70
CA GLY A 113 -23.13 -1.63 6.98
C GLY A 113 -23.17 -2.00 8.46
N LEU A 114 -22.03 -1.89 9.14
CA LEU A 114 -21.88 -2.10 10.58
C LEU A 114 -22.61 -1.00 11.35
N GLU A 115 -22.35 0.28 11.05
CA GLU A 115 -22.97 1.43 11.71
C GLU A 115 -24.51 1.41 11.63
N LYS A 116 -25.04 1.02 10.47
CA LYS A 116 -26.49 1.00 10.20
C LYS A 116 -27.16 -0.29 10.67
N GLY A 117 -26.39 -1.29 11.12
CA GLY A 117 -26.89 -2.63 11.44
C GLY A 117 -27.51 -3.34 10.24
N THR A 118 -26.99 -3.06 9.04
CA THR A 118 -27.47 -3.61 7.75
C THR A 118 -26.51 -4.61 7.13
N LEU A 119 -25.48 -5.04 7.86
CA LEU A 119 -24.59 -6.11 7.43
C LEU A 119 -25.40 -7.37 7.10
N SER A 120 -25.09 -8.01 5.98
CA SER A 120 -25.78 -9.19 5.50
C SER A 120 -24.83 -10.16 4.83
N GLU A 121 -25.22 -11.42 4.70
CA GLU A 121 -24.44 -12.47 4.04
C GLU A 121 -23.90 -12.06 2.66
N ALA A 122 -24.70 -11.32 1.89
CA ALA A 122 -24.31 -10.85 0.55
C ALA A 122 -23.08 -9.94 0.57
N PHE A 123 -22.83 -9.26 1.69
CA PHE A 123 -21.63 -8.45 1.89
C PHE A 123 -20.40 -9.32 2.18
N ILE A 124 -20.60 -10.42 2.92
CA ILE A 124 -19.54 -11.36 3.32
C ILE A 124 -19.05 -12.17 2.11
N GLU A 125 -19.97 -12.53 1.21
CA GLU A 125 -19.67 -13.30 0.01
C GLU A 125 -19.25 -12.45 -1.20
N ASP A 126 -18.96 -11.17 -1.01
CA ASP A 126 -18.57 -10.25 -2.08
C ASP A 126 -17.28 -10.75 -2.76
N GLN A 127 -17.46 -11.27 -3.99
CA GLN A 127 -16.36 -11.82 -4.78
C GLN A 127 -15.40 -10.74 -5.27
N GLU A 128 -15.87 -9.50 -5.49
CA GLU A 128 -15.02 -8.39 -5.89
C GLU A 128 -14.11 -7.97 -4.73
N PHE A 129 -14.65 -7.96 -3.50
CA PHE A 129 -13.86 -7.74 -2.29
C PHE A 129 -12.74 -8.78 -2.14
N MET A 130 -13.11 -10.07 -2.22
CA MET A 130 -12.14 -11.16 -2.13
C MET A 130 -11.15 -11.19 -3.28
N GLN A 131 -11.53 -10.70 -4.46
CA GLN A 131 -10.60 -10.58 -5.58
C GLN A 131 -9.60 -9.46 -5.35
N THR A 132 -10.04 -8.31 -4.83
CA THR A 132 -9.15 -7.18 -4.50
C THR A 132 -8.05 -7.58 -3.52
N ILE A 133 -8.40 -8.34 -2.46
CA ILE A 133 -7.41 -8.87 -1.50
C ILE A 133 -6.38 -9.78 -2.18
N LYS A 134 -6.82 -10.63 -3.12
CA LYS A 134 -5.90 -11.51 -3.88
C LYS A 134 -4.98 -10.71 -4.79
N ASP A 135 -5.50 -9.67 -5.43
CA ASP A 135 -4.74 -8.81 -6.33
C ASP A 135 -3.66 -8.04 -5.55
N ILE A 136 -4.01 -7.49 -4.38
CA ILE A 136 -3.04 -6.89 -3.43
C ILE A 136 -1.96 -7.91 -3.04
N THR A 137 -2.36 -9.12 -2.66
CA THR A 137 -1.43 -10.19 -2.27
C THR A 137 -0.49 -10.55 -3.43
N SER A 138 -0.98 -10.58 -4.67
CA SER A 138 -0.16 -10.84 -5.85
C SER A 138 0.89 -9.75 -6.05
N ILE A 139 0.50 -8.48 -5.94
CA ILE A 139 1.41 -7.33 -6.09
C ILE A 139 2.48 -7.36 -4.98
N TYR A 140 2.09 -7.66 -3.74
CA TYR A 140 3.04 -7.84 -2.65
C TYR A 140 4.10 -8.89 -2.97
N ASN A 141 3.69 -10.08 -3.45
CA ASN A 141 4.65 -11.13 -3.79
C ASN A 141 5.62 -10.66 -4.88
N GLU A 142 5.18 -9.84 -5.84
CA GLU A 142 6.08 -9.25 -6.85
C GLU A 142 7.05 -8.23 -6.24
N ILE A 143 6.59 -7.41 -5.30
CA ILE A 143 7.44 -6.46 -4.54
C ILE A 143 8.49 -7.20 -3.71
N GLU A 144 8.08 -8.24 -2.97
CA GLU A 144 8.97 -9.08 -2.15
C GLU A 144 10.08 -9.71 -3.01
N ASN A 145 9.72 -10.30 -4.16
CA ASN A 145 10.69 -10.89 -5.10
C ASN A 145 11.72 -9.90 -5.66
N LEU A 146 11.43 -8.60 -5.68
CA LEU A 146 12.37 -7.55 -6.10
C LEU A 146 13.26 -7.06 -4.96
N GLY A 147 12.87 -7.32 -3.71
CA GLY A 147 13.62 -7.01 -2.49
C GLY A 147 14.70 -8.03 -2.13
N GLU A 148 14.58 -9.27 -2.63
CA GLU A 148 15.56 -10.37 -2.46
C GLU A 148 16.82 -10.22 -3.34
#